data_AF-A0A8S3IXN7-F1
#
_entry.id   AF-A0A8S3IXN7-F1
#
_cell.length_a   1.000
_cell.length_b   1.000
_cell.length_c   1.000
_cell.angle_alpha   90.00
_cell.angle_beta   90.00
_cell.angle_gamma   90.00
#
_symmetry.space_group_name_H-M   'P 1'
#
loop_
_entity.id
_entity.type
_entity.pdbx_description
1 polymer ?
#
loop_
_entity_poly.entity_id
_entity_poly.type
_entity_poly.pdbx_seq_one_letter_code
_entity_poly.pdbx_strand_id
1 'polypeptide(L)'
;LGEYNSVLKLGRISIGNTFCTIIPFLAGNRMTFCTRCWCIDHMRAKCNSEHPRCRICLNNVTDRESHICSNITRCAQCDGDHHSLSNLCGKIVEYRALLKQEVDNALSTGKLQRLIPQDRHQPVKLKLNSIDFPPLSSPSKGTTPWRLASAQSHTTTSTKENEESTRIF
;
A
#
# COMPACT_ATOMS: atom_id res chain seq x y z
N LEU A 1 -2.92 -8.55 29.39
CA LEU A 1 -3.02 -7.16 28.87
C LEU A 1 -1.74 -6.33 29.08
N GLY A 2 -0.97 -6.52 30.17
CA GLY A 2 0.26 -5.73 30.43
C GLY A 2 1.42 -5.97 29.46
N GLU A 3 1.59 -7.20 28.96
CA GLU A 3 2.67 -7.57 28.04
C GLU A 3 2.48 -6.97 26.63
N TYR A 4 1.25 -6.88 26.14
CA TYR A 4 0.96 -6.25 24.84
C TYR A 4 1.31 -4.75 24.83
N ASN A 5 0.95 -4.04 25.91
CA ASN A 5 1.21 -2.60 26.02
C ASN A 5 2.71 -2.27 26.23
N SER A 6 3.48 -3.18 26.83
CA SER A 6 4.93 -3.00 26.97
C SER A 6 5.68 -3.19 25.65
N VAL A 7 5.24 -4.14 24.82
CA VAL A 7 5.78 -4.34 23.47
C VAL A 7 5.47 -3.14 22.55
N LEU A 8 4.27 -2.57 22.62
CA LEU A 8 3.93 -1.34 21.88
C LEU A 8 4.75 -0.12 22.33
N LYS A 9 5.08 0.00 23.62
CA LYS A 9 5.95 1.08 24.14
C LYS A 9 7.41 0.94 23.68
N LEU A 10 7.90 -0.29 23.53
CA LEU A 10 9.24 -0.57 23.00
C LEU A 10 9.37 -0.19 21.52
N GLY A 11 8.27 -0.29 20.75
CA GLY A 11 8.21 0.16 19.36
C GLY A 11 9.06 -0.66 18.37
N ARG A 12 9.72 -1.73 18.82
CA ARG A 12 10.55 -2.62 18.00
C ARG A 12 10.53 -4.05 18.53
N ILE A 13 10.57 -5.03 17.61
CA ILE A 13 10.69 -6.46 17.89
C ILE A 13 11.91 -7.03 17.18
N SER A 14 12.62 -7.95 17.82
CA SER A 14 13.68 -8.72 17.19
C SER A 14 13.14 -10.04 16.64
N ILE A 15 13.37 -10.30 15.36
CA ILE A 15 13.10 -11.60 14.73
C ILE A 15 14.43 -12.07 14.12
N GLY A 16 15.01 -13.13 14.69
CA GLY A 16 16.38 -13.54 14.38
C GLY A 16 17.38 -12.42 14.69
N ASN A 17 18.15 -12.02 13.67
CA ASN A 17 19.19 -10.99 13.79
C ASN A 17 18.71 -9.61 13.29
N THR A 18 17.41 -9.44 13.03
CA THR A 18 16.82 -8.23 12.47
C THR A 18 15.87 -7.56 13.47
N PHE A 19 15.98 -6.23 13.58
CA PHE A 19 15.04 -5.41 14.34
C PHE A 19 13.97 -4.84 13.41
N CYS A 20 12.71 -5.15 13.70
CA CYS A 20 11.55 -4.64 12.98
C CYS A 20 10.80 -3.63 13.85
N THR A 21 10.46 -2.47 13.30
CA THR A 21 9.64 -1.48 14.00
C THR A 21 8.21 -1.99 14.15
N ILE A 22 7.69 -1.99 15.38
CA ILE A 22 6.31 -2.35 15.68
C ILE A 22 5.47 -1.09 15.52
N ILE A 23 4.62 -1.08 14.49
CA ILE A 23 3.61 -0.04 14.30
C ILE A 23 2.28 -0.63 14.77
N PRO A 24 1.55 0.04 15.68
CA PRO A 24 0.25 -0.44 16.11
C PRO A 24 -0.67 -0.63 14.89
N PHE A 25 -1.23 -1.84 14.76
CA PHE A 25 -2.24 -2.12 13.75
C PHE A 25 -3.51 -1.35 14.12
N LEU A 26 -3.65 -0.17 13.54
CA LEU A 26 -4.93 0.51 13.50
C LEU A 26 -5.77 -0.25 12.48
N ALA A 27 -6.72 -1.06 12.94
CA ALA A 27 -7.81 -1.52 12.10
C ALA A 27 -8.59 -0.28 11.65
N GLY A 28 -8.06 0.40 10.63
CA GLY A 28 -8.63 1.64 10.13
C GLY A 28 -10.00 1.32 9.56
N ASN A 29 -11.01 2.06 9.99
CA ASN A 29 -12.28 2.07 9.29
C ASN A 29 -12.00 2.26 7.80
N ARG A 30 -12.51 1.33 6.98
CA ARG A 30 -12.26 1.37 5.53
C ARG A 30 -12.85 2.67 5.00
N MET A 31 -11.98 3.56 4.55
CA MET A 31 -12.41 4.80 3.91
C MET A 31 -13.09 4.47 2.58
N THR A 32 -14.26 5.06 2.35
CA THR A 32 -14.89 5.05 1.05
C THR A 32 -14.22 6.09 0.15
N PHE A 33 -13.70 5.63 -0.98
CA PHE A 33 -13.14 6.51 -1.99
C PHE A 33 -13.61 6.05 -3.38
N CYS A 34 -13.63 7.00 -4.30
CA CYS A 34 -14.05 6.76 -5.65
C CYS A 34 -12.86 6.38 -6.53
N THR A 35 -12.89 5.21 -7.18
CA THR A 35 -11.82 4.81 -8.12
C THR A 35 -11.91 5.51 -9.48
N ARG A 36 -12.93 6.36 -9.71
CA ARG A 36 -13.08 7.17 -10.92
C ARG A 36 -12.40 8.52 -10.77
N CYS A 37 -12.66 9.26 -9.69
CA CYS A 37 -12.08 10.59 -9.46
C CYS A 37 -10.99 10.64 -8.38
N TRP A 38 -10.82 9.55 -7.61
CA TRP A 38 -9.89 9.41 -6.48
C TRP A 38 -10.19 10.30 -5.27
N CYS A 39 -11.36 10.94 -5.26
CA CYS A 39 -11.88 11.66 -4.10
C CYS A 39 -12.39 10.70 -3.03
N ILE A 40 -12.22 11.12 -1.77
CA ILE A 40 -12.96 10.58 -0.62
C ILE A 40 -14.42 11.06 -0.69
N ASP A 41 -15.29 10.53 0.18
CA ASP A 41 -16.72 10.86 0.36
C ASP A 41 -17.71 9.97 -0.41
N HIS A 42 -17.41 9.52 -1.63
CA HIS A 42 -18.36 8.74 -2.43
C HIS A 42 -17.77 7.48 -3.07
N MET A 43 -18.64 6.52 -3.37
CA MET A 43 -18.30 5.33 -4.16
C MET A 43 -18.42 5.62 -5.65
N ARG A 44 -17.76 4.79 -6.48
CA ARG A 44 -17.78 4.91 -7.95
C ARG A 44 -19.20 5.02 -8.54
N ALA A 45 -20.18 4.31 -7.97
CA ALA A 45 -21.57 4.32 -8.44
C ALA A 45 -22.28 5.67 -8.26
N LYS A 46 -21.83 6.51 -7.33
CA LYS A 46 -22.40 7.85 -7.05
C LYS A 46 -21.47 8.98 -7.53
N CYS A 47 -20.56 8.68 -8.45
CA CYS A 47 -19.57 9.64 -8.92
C CYS A 47 -20.14 10.49 -10.06
N ASN A 48 -20.14 11.81 -9.87
CA ASN A 48 -20.61 12.78 -10.86
C ASN A 48 -19.51 13.25 -11.84
N SER A 49 -18.29 12.71 -11.74
CA SER A 49 -17.21 13.09 -12.66
C SER A 49 -17.47 12.55 -14.06
N GLU A 50 -17.43 13.43 -15.05
CA GLU A 50 -17.68 13.10 -16.46
C GLU A 50 -16.64 12.12 -17.01
N HIS A 51 -15.37 12.30 -16.66
CA HIS A 51 -14.28 11.41 -17.06
C HIS A 51 -13.57 10.78 -15.85
N PRO A 52 -13.09 9.53 -15.96
CA PRO A 52 -12.16 8.99 -14.97
C PRO A 52 -10.87 9.80 -14.96
N ARG A 53 -10.23 9.89 -13.80
CA ARG A 53 -8.95 10.57 -13.60
C ARG A 53 -7.84 9.56 -13.43
N CYS A 54 -6.65 9.90 -13.91
CA CYS A 54 -5.46 9.10 -13.68
C CYS A 54 -5.13 9.03 -12.19
N ARG A 55 -4.71 7.85 -11.70
CA ARG A 55 -4.35 7.65 -10.29
C ARG A 55 -3.14 8.48 -9.83
N ILE A 56 -2.23 8.76 -10.75
CA ILE A 56 -0.95 9.41 -10.44
C ILE A 56 -1.07 10.91 -10.68
N CYS A 57 -1.37 11.33 -11.91
CA CYS A 57 -1.38 12.74 -12.28
C CYS A 57 -2.74 13.43 -12.18
N LEU A 58 -3.82 12.70 -11.90
CA LEU A 58 -5.20 13.20 -11.79
C LEU A 58 -5.79 13.86 -13.04
N ASN A 59 -5.08 13.85 -14.18
CA ASN A 59 -5.62 14.30 -15.45
C ASN A 59 -6.79 13.40 -15.88
N ASN A 60 -7.76 14.00 -16.58
CA ASN A 60 -8.89 13.28 -17.16
C ASN A 60 -8.40 12.27 -18.21
N VAL A 61 -8.94 11.06 -18.14
CA VAL A 61 -8.67 9.93 -19.02
C VAL A 61 -9.93 9.71 -19.85
N THR A 62 -9.88 10.05 -21.12
CA THR A 62 -10.96 9.73 -22.07
C THR A 62 -10.92 8.24 -22.44
N ASP A 63 -9.74 7.76 -22.85
CA ASP A 63 -9.46 6.35 -23.08
C ASP A 63 -8.24 5.88 -22.28
N ARG A 64 -8.34 4.68 -21.69
CA ARG A 64 -7.25 4.12 -20.88
C ARG A 64 -6.00 3.79 -21.68
N GLU A 65 -6.16 3.44 -22.95
CA GLU A 65 -5.05 3.02 -23.83
C GLU A 65 -4.28 4.22 -24.41
N SER A 66 -4.92 5.38 -24.55
CA SER A 66 -4.31 6.59 -25.10
C SER A 66 -3.75 7.54 -24.04
N HIS A 67 -3.95 7.23 -22.75
CA HIS A 67 -3.53 8.12 -21.68
C HIS A 67 -2.01 8.12 -21.49
N ILE A 68 -1.39 9.25 -21.81
CA ILE A 68 0.01 9.52 -21.47
C ILE A 68 0.05 10.16 -20.07
N CYS A 69 0.54 9.40 -19.09
CA CYS A 69 0.69 9.90 -17.73
C CYS A 69 1.90 10.83 -17.63
N SER A 70 1.74 11.99 -16.99
CA SER A 70 2.86 12.90 -16.72
C SER A 70 3.81 12.39 -15.63
N ASN A 71 3.46 11.31 -14.92
CA ASN A 71 4.20 10.76 -13.76
C ASN A 71 4.42 11.74 -12.59
N ILE A 72 3.82 12.93 -12.65
CA ILE A 72 3.81 13.88 -11.54
C ILE A 72 2.69 13.45 -10.60
N THR A 73 3.04 13.04 -9.39
CA THR A 73 2.05 12.57 -8.42
C THR A 73 1.26 13.76 -7.88
N ARG A 74 -0.06 13.65 -7.90
CA ARG A 74 -0.99 14.66 -7.36
C ARG A 74 -2.05 14.02 -6.47
N CYS A 75 -2.45 14.77 -5.45
CA CYS A 75 -3.48 14.36 -4.50
C CYS A 75 -4.85 14.94 -4.86
N ALA A 76 -5.88 14.10 -4.98
CA ALA A 76 -7.22 14.55 -5.38
C ALA A 76 -7.94 15.40 -4.30
N GLN A 77 -7.37 15.44 -3.10
CA GLN A 77 -7.98 16.03 -1.90
C GLN A 77 -7.42 17.41 -1.59
N CYS A 78 -6.12 17.61 -1.88
CA CYS A 78 -5.40 18.82 -1.51
C CYS A 78 -4.41 19.29 -2.59
N ASP A 79 -4.42 18.66 -3.77
CA ASP A 79 -3.53 18.96 -4.91
C ASP A 79 -2.02 18.87 -4.63
N GLY A 80 -1.61 18.35 -3.46
CA GLY A 80 -0.21 18.15 -3.09
C GLY A 80 0.49 17.04 -3.88
N ASP A 81 1.81 16.96 -3.72
CA ASP A 81 2.78 16.08 -4.39
C ASP A 81 2.84 14.65 -3.83
N HIS A 82 1.68 14.09 -3.48
CA HIS A 82 1.56 12.76 -2.91
C HIS A 82 0.32 12.04 -3.42
N HIS A 83 0.27 10.71 -3.26
CA HIS A 83 -0.91 9.94 -3.67
C HIS A 83 -2.15 10.35 -2.87
N SER A 84 -3.31 10.39 -3.54
CA SER A 84 -4.62 10.76 -2.97
C SER A 84 -5.04 10.02 -1.68
N LEU A 85 -4.49 8.83 -1.43
CA LEU A 85 -4.80 8.01 -0.25
C LEU A 85 -3.61 7.89 0.72
N SER A 86 -2.57 8.69 0.51
CA SER A 86 -1.36 8.69 1.34
C SER A 86 -1.66 9.18 2.75
N ASN A 87 -0.95 8.62 3.72
CA ASN A 87 -1.00 9.08 5.11
C ASN A 87 -0.33 10.46 5.30
N LEU A 88 0.38 10.95 4.29
CA LEU A 88 0.98 12.29 4.27
C LEU A 88 -0.07 13.39 3.98
N CYS A 89 -1.25 13.02 3.47
CA CYS A 89 -2.30 13.98 3.18
C CYS A 89 -3.05 14.38 4.46
N GLY A 90 -2.95 15.64 4.86
CA GLY A 90 -3.69 16.17 6.03
C GLY A 90 -5.20 15.91 5.95
N LYS A 91 -5.79 16.05 4.77
CA LYS A 91 -7.22 15.76 4.54
C LYS A 91 -7.61 14.31 4.77
N ILE A 92 -6.73 13.36 4.43
CA ILE A 92 -6.97 11.94 4.68
C ILE A 92 -6.86 11.64 6.18
N VAL A 93 -5.89 12.26 6.87
CA VAL A 93 -5.74 12.10 8.32
C VAL A 93 -6.96 12.64 9.06
N GLU A 94 -7.42 13.84 8.71
CA GLU A 94 -8.65 14.45 9.24
C GLU A 94 -9.86 13.53 9.00
N TYR A 95 -10.05 13.05 7.78
CA TYR A 95 -11.18 12.20 7.43
C TYR A 95 -11.19 10.88 8.22
N ARG A 96 -10.02 10.25 8.42
CA ARG A 96 -9.91 9.04 9.24
C ARG A 96 -10.24 9.30 10.70
N ALA A 97 -9.83 10.44 11.23
CA ALA A 97 -10.14 10.81 12.62
C ALA A 97 -11.65 11.00 12.80
N LEU A 98 -12.31 11.71 11.87
CA LEU A 98 -13.77 11.88 11.86
C LEU A 98 -14.49 10.54 11.74
N LEU A 99 -14.09 9.69 10.78
CA LEU A 99 -14.68 8.37 10.58
C LEU A 99 -14.53 7.48 11.81
N LYS A 100 -13.40 7.60 12.53
CA LYS A 100 -13.21 6.89 13.80
C LYS A 100 -14.17 7.39 14.86
N GLN A 101 -14.28 8.71 15.02
CA GLN A 101 -15.18 9.32 16.00
C GLN A 101 -16.65 8.95 15.74
N GLU A 102 -17.10 8.97 14.49
CA GLU A 102 -18.46 8.60 14.12
C GLU A 102 -18.75 7.12 14.42
N VAL A 103 -17.81 6.23 14.12
CA VAL A 103 -17.95 4.80 14.43
C VAL A 103 -17.96 4.58 15.94
N ASP A 104 -17.08 5.22 16.70
CA ASP A 104 -17.06 5.11 18.17
C ASP A 104 -18.37 5.64 18.79
N ASN A 105 -18.92 6.74 18.26
CA ASN A 105 -20.24 7.25 18.64
C ASN A 105 -21.39 6.31 18.26
N ALA A 106 -21.35 5.70 17.08
CA ALA A 106 -22.36 4.74 16.64
C ALA A 106 -22.33 3.45 17.47
N LEU A 107 -21.15 3.04 17.94
CA LEU A 107 -20.99 1.93 18.87
C LEU A 107 -21.53 2.28 20.27
N SER A 108 -21.23 3.48 20.78
CA SER A 108 -21.72 3.91 22.10
C SER A 108 -23.24 4.11 22.13
N THR A 109 -23.83 4.57 21.03
CA THR A 109 -25.28 4.74 20.87
C THR A 109 -26.02 3.45 20.49
N GLY A 110 -25.31 2.34 20.28
CA GLY A 110 -25.89 1.06 19.89
C GLY A 110 -26.46 1.00 18.47
N LYS A 111 -26.24 2.03 17.64
CA LYS A 111 -26.61 2.04 16.22
C LYS A 111 -25.78 1.07 15.39
N LEU A 112 -24.54 0.83 15.82
CA LEU A 112 -23.68 -0.22 15.31
C LEU A 112 -23.43 -1.23 16.42
N GLN A 113 -23.64 -2.51 16.12
CA GLN A 113 -23.09 -3.60 16.93
C GLN A 113 -21.86 -4.14 16.21
N ARG A 114 -20.74 -4.27 16.92
CA ARG A 114 -19.64 -5.07 16.41
C ARG A 114 -20.16 -6.50 16.30
N LEU A 115 -20.14 -7.04 15.09
CA LEU A 115 -20.26 -8.48 14.93
C LEU A 115 -19.14 -9.10 15.75
N ILE A 116 -19.51 -9.75 16.84
CA ILE A 116 -18.61 -10.66 17.53
C ILE A 116 -18.20 -11.65 16.44
N PRO A 117 -16.89 -11.82 16.15
CA PRO A 117 -16.46 -12.86 15.24
C PRO A 117 -17.10 -14.14 15.75
N GLN A 118 -18.09 -14.66 15.01
CA GLN A 118 -18.68 -15.97 15.30
C GLN A 118 -17.52 -16.91 15.46
N ASP A 119 -17.47 -17.58 16.61
CA ASP A 119 -16.39 -18.47 17.01
C ASP A 119 -15.93 -19.27 15.79
N ARG A 120 -14.68 -18.99 15.39
CA ARG A 120 -13.87 -19.75 14.44
C ARG A 120 -14.73 -20.47 13.41
N HIS A 121 -14.88 -19.90 12.21
CA HIS A 121 -15.17 -20.70 11.02
C HIS A 121 -14.39 -22.01 11.17
N GLN A 122 -15.11 -23.12 11.40
CA GLN A 122 -14.46 -24.42 11.40
C GLN A 122 -13.66 -24.45 10.09
N PRO A 123 -12.37 -24.83 10.13
CA PRO A 123 -11.58 -24.90 8.91
C PRO A 123 -12.42 -25.68 7.92
N VAL A 124 -12.78 -25.03 6.81
CA VAL A 124 -13.58 -25.66 5.76
C VAL A 124 -12.83 -26.94 5.43
N LYS A 125 -13.43 -28.10 5.75
CA LYS A 125 -12.86 -29.40 5.39
C LYS A 125 -13.02 -29.53 3.88
N LEU A 126 -12.14 -28.87 3.13
CA LEU A 126 -12.03 -29.04 1.70
C LEU A 126 -11.62 -30.49 1.48
N LYS A 127 -12.53 -31.30 0.95
CA LYS A 127 -12.21 -32.63 0.43
C LYS A 127 -11.43 -32.42 -0.87
N LEU A 128 -10.14 -32.17 -0.75
CA LEU A 128 -9.24 -32.08 -1.90
C LEU A 128 -9.07 -33.51 -2.44
N ASN A 129 -9.58 -33.78 -3.64
CA ASN A 129 -9.33 -35.05 -4.29
C ASN A 129 -8.00 -34.95 -5.06
N SER A 130 -7.27 -36.06 -5.15
CA SER A 130 -6.01 -36.12 -5.90
C SER A 130 -6.16 -35.81 -7.40
N ILE A 131 -7.40 -35.80 -7.90
CA ILE A 131 -7.76 -35.46 -9.28
C ILE A 131 -7.74 -33.94 -9.51
N ASP A 132 -7.95 -33.15 -8.45
CA ASP A 132 -7.99 -31.68 -8.53
C ASP A 132 -6.58 -31.07 -8.67
N PHE A 133 -5.54 -31.87 -8.40
CA PHE A 133 -4.14 -31.46 -8.46
C PHE A 133 -3.34 -32.49 -9.28
N PRO A 134 -3.47 -32.46 -10.62
CA PRO A 134 -2.63 -33.31 -11.47
C PRO A 134 -1.16 -33.07 -11.14
N PRO A 135 -0.34 -34.14 -11.03
CA PRO A 135 1.06 -34.00 -10.70
C PRO A 135 1.75 -33.13 -11.75
N LEU A 136 2.52 -32.14 -11.30
CA LEU A 136 3.35 -31.35 -12.18
C LEU A 136 4.28 -32.31 -12.93
N SER A 137 4.27 -32.22 -14.27
CA SER A 137 5.21 -32.96 -15.10
C SER A 137 6.62 -32.63 -14.62
N SER A 138 7.35 -33.67 -14.21
CA SER A 138 8.76 -33.50 -13.84
C SER A 138 9.50 -32.85 -15.01
N PRO A 139 10.38 -31.87 -14.75
CA PRO A 139 11.10 -31.21 -15.82
C PRO A 139 11.89 -32.28 -16.58
N SER A 140 11.59 -32.42 -17.87
CA SER A 140 12.41 -33.22 -18.77
C SER A 140 13.84 -32.72 -18.64
N LYS A 141 14.78 -33.67 -18.46
CA LYS A 141 16.21 -33.38 -18.40
C LYS A 141 16.60 -32.64 -19.68
N GLY A 142 16.66 -31.32 -19.61
CA GLY A 142 16.84 -30.46 -20.78
C GLY A 142 16.61 -28.97 -20.53
N THR A 143 16.15 -28.55 -19.34
CA THR A 143 16.01 -27.12 -19.03
C THR A 143 17.31 -26.53 -18.52
N THR A 144 17.88 -25.65 -19.33
CA THR A 144 18.99 -24.74 -19.02
C THR A 144 18.79 -24.10 -17.65
N PRO A 145 19.81 -24.08 -16.76
CA PRO A 145 19.68 -23.43 -15.46
C PRO A 145 19.41 -21.94 -15.67
N TRP A 146 18.29 -21.45 -15.13
CA TRP A 146 18.06 -20.02 -14.98
C TRP A 146 19.21 -19.44 -14.17
N ARG A 147 20.15 -18.76 -14.84
CA ARG A 147 21.15 -17.92 -14.17
C ARG A 147 20.38 -16.85 -13.42
N LEU A 148 20.36 -16.94 -12.09
CA LEU A 148 20.14 -15.80 -11.23
C LEU A 148 21.24 -14.79 -11.59
N ALA A 149 20.89 -13.77 -12.36
CA ALA A 149 21.76 -12.61 -12.53
C ALA A 149 21.96 -12.04 -11.13
N SER A 150 23.14 -12.29 -10.56
CA SER A 150 23.55 -11.73 -9.30
C SER A 150 23.43 -10.22 -9.40
N ALA A 151 22.67 -9.62 -8.49
CA ALA A 151 22.58 -8.19 -8.33
C ALA A 151 24.01 -7.62 -8.30
N GLN A 152 24.35 -6.82 -9.31
CA GLN A 152 25.57 -6.02 -9.24
C GLN A 152 25.34 -4.97 -8.16
N SER A 153 26.03 -5.18 -7.06
CA SER A 153 26.37 -4.19 -6.05
C SER A 153 27.00 -2.97 -6.72
N HIS A 154 26.26 -1.88 -6.83
CA HIS A 154 26.83 -0.57 -7.12
C HIS A 154 27.47 -0.03 -5.84
N THR A 155 28.71 -0.44 -5.58
CA THR A 155 29.64 0.30 -4.72
C THR A 155 30.51 1.20 -5.60
N THR A 156 30.25 2.51 -5.46
CA THR A 156 31.16 3.66 -5.51
C THR A 156 32.45 3.57 -6.34
N THR A 157 32.59 4.49 -7.31
CA THR A 157 33.91 4.99 -7.71
C THR A 157 33.88 6.53 -7.77
N SER A 158 34.44 7.12 -6.72
CA SER A 158 34.98 8.48 -6.73
C SER A 158 36.18 8.49 -7.67
N THR A 159 36.14 9.32 -8.71
CA THR A 159 37.30 9.64 -9.54
C THR A 159 37.86 10.97 -9.05
N LYS A 160 39.04 10.89 -8.43
CA LYS A 160 40.00 12.01 -8.34
C LYS A 160 40.96 11.91 -9.52
N GLU A 161 41.66 13.02 -9.74
CA GLU A 161 42.77 13.28 -10.67
C GLU A 161 42.29 13.83 -12.04
N ASN A 162 42.78 14.95 -12.55
CA ASN A 162 44.04 15.61 -12.27
C ASN A 162 44.03 17.12 -12.57
N GLU A 163 45.00 17.79 -11.94
CA GLU A 163 45.40 19.18 -12.08
C GLU A 163 45.73 19.55 -13.54
N GLU A 164 45.40 20.76 -13.97
CA GLU A 164 46.32 21.51 -14.84
C GLU A 164 46.30 23.01 -14.55
N SER A 165 47.52 23.50 -14.48
CA SER A 165 48.00 24.80 -14.06
C SER A 165 47.67 25.90 -15.07
N THR A 166 47.24 27.08 -14.62
CA THR A 166 47.45 28.33 -15.37
C THR A 166 47.66 29.48 -14.40
N ARG A 167 48.93 29.75 -14.06
CA ARG A 167 49.44 31.12 -13.87
C ARG A 167 49.46 31.76 -15.29
N ILE A 168 49.42 33.06 -15.54
CA ILE A 168 50.18 34.18 -14.97
C ILE A 168 49.48 35.50 -15.41
N PHE A 169 49.61 36.52 -14.55
CA PHE A 169 49.37 37.97 -14.69
C PHE A 169 47.99 38.50 -14.29
#